data_AF-A0A356IL91-F1
#
_entry.id   AF-A0A356IL91-F1
#
_cell.length_a   1.000
_cell.length_b   1.000
_cell.length_c   1.000
_cell.angle_alpha   90.00
_cell.angle_beta   90.00
_cell.angle_gamma   90.00
#
_symmetry.space_group_name_H-M   'P 1'
#
loop_
_entity.id
_entity.type
_entity.pdbx_description
1 polymer ?
#
loop_
_entity_poly.entity_id
_entity_poly.type
_entity_poly.pdbx_seq_one_letter_code
_entity_poly.pdbx_strand_id
1 'polypeptide(L)'
;MNTFKRILFLVAVLGLAACEQANIVAPSNNAVSTEKPLTFQIAFTGSVAPSDLAIQLNTADVTSAFTVTDTGATADGSLLADQVFPGRNIFRVKGYNQIKQVAFYYDTEGPEIHIMDTDRDALTVTGYVSDPGGVESVMLDGVALELGAGNSFTASFTDQPFNTFVAVDGFGQSKTTEYARGDNEFVGISARLNQGGFDFLISVLEQELNGADFQDIVDGIGNIELINTFGLFNLNLRITDFYFDDVDIDLTVLDNERLDTDIYVNNFIFGINLNGTIGFLIPYSSGGTLQFDEVDLGTDLLLDIVDADLDINLSGTQINHTYPNIDFTNTSGILNIFDDITSAIVAILAPLFENLFIDILEQIIIPIVSDFIKDIPITLQLVTLDDGETLNIRALPFFLDSKENGVSVDLGTRIWAPEPPEGIPGALGSLYVEGETPTMGATTPDGEPFHFGASIS
;
A
#
# COMPACT_ATOMS: atom_id res chain seq x y z
N MET A 1 39.00 -28.25 -84.66
CA MET A 1 37.76 -27.85 -83.96
C MET A 1 38.20 -27.09 -82.70
N ASN A 2 38.19 -25.75 -82.76
CA ASN A 2 39.05 -24.87 -81.96
C ASN A 2 38.61 -24.65 -80.51
N THR A 3 39.59 -24.57 -79.63
CA THR A 3 39.56 -24.20 -78.19
C THR A 3 38.68 -22.99 -77.90
N PHE A 4 38.59 -22.04 -78.84
CA PHE A 4 37.73 -20.87 -78.78
C PHE A 4 36.22 -21.21 -78.69
N LYS A 5 35.75 -22.26 -79.39
CA LYS A 5 34.36 -22.74 -79.26
C LYS A 5 34.10 -23.39 -77.91
N ARG A 6 35.10 -24.05 -77.29
CA ARG A 6 34.98 -24.65 -75.95
C ARG A 6 34.93 -23.60 -74.84
N ILE A 7 35.72 -22.53 -74.96
CA ILE A 7 35.71 -21.40 -74.02
C ILE A 7 34.40 -20.62 -74.15
N LEU A 8 33.91 -20.37 -75.37
CA LEU A 8 32.62 -19.71 -75.57
C LEU A 8 31.44 -20.56 -75.06
N PHE A 9 31.52 -21.89 -75.16
CA PHE A 9 30.54 -22.81 -74.56
C PHE A 9 30.64 -22.83 -73.03
N LEU A 10 31.85 -22.77 -72.46
CA LEU A 10 32.05 -22.72 -71.01
C LEU A 10 31.55 -21.39 -70.43
N VAL A 11 31.78 -20.27 -71.12
CA VAL A 11 31.29 -18.93 -70.72
C VAL A 11 29.77 -18.80 -70.96
N ALA A 12 29.21 -19.45 -71.97
CA ALA A 12 27.76 -19.53 -72.17
C ALA A 12 27.07 -20.45 -71.13
N VAL A 13 27.70 -21.57 -70.76
CA VAL A 13 27.19 -22.49 -69.72
C VAL A 13 27.36 -21.90 -68.32
N LEU A 14 28.44 -21.15 -68.06
CA LEU A 14 28.63 -20.39 -66.81
C LEU A 14 27.79 -19.10 -66.76
N GLY A 15 27.43 -18.52 -67.91
CA GLY A 15 26.59 -17.32 -68.03
C GLY A 15 25.07 -17.59 -68.05
N LEU A 16 24.64 -18.83 -68.35
CA LEU A 16 23.24 -19.27 -68.32
C LEU A 16 22.88 -20.11 -67.09
N ALA A 17 23.82 -20.36 -66.18
CA ALA A 17 23.49 -20.81 -64.84
C ALA A 17 22.83 -19.64 -64.09
N ALA A 18 21.55 -19.38 -64.39
CA ALA A 18 20.70 -18.62 -63.50
C ALA A 18 20.82 -19.27 -62.12
N CYS A 19 21.40 -18.55 -61.16
CA CYS A 19 21.53 -19.06 -59.81
C CYS A 19 20.11 -19.31 -59.29
N GLU A 20 19.76 -20.58 -59.12
CA GLU A 20 18.44 -21.00 -58.64
C GLU A 20 18.22 -20.41 -57.25
N GLN A 21 17.07 -19.79 -57.04
CA GLN A 21 16.72 -19.02 -55.85
C GLN A 21 15.24 -19.22 -55.54
N ALA A 22 14.93 -19.23 -54.25
CA ALA A 22 13.58 -19.08 -53.74
C ALA A 22 13.40 -17.64 -53.24
N ASN A 23 12.54 -16.86 -53.91
CA ASN A 23 12.29 -15.47 -53.58
C ASN A 23 10.89 -15.30 -53.00
N ILE A 24 10.80 -14.62 -51.87
CA ILE A 24 9.50 -14.28 -51.27
C ILE A 24 8.89 -13.14 -52.09
N VAL A 25 7.67 -13.37 -52.58
CA VAL A 25 6.88 -12.41 -53.38
C VAL A 25 5.85 -11.71 -52.49
N ALA A 26 5.17 -12.47 -51.63
CA ALA A 26 4.19 -11.96 -50.69
C ALA A 26 4.33 -12.65 -49.33
N PRO A 27 4.25 -11.92 -48.20
CA PRO A 27 4.19 -10.45 -48.12
C PRO A 27 5.50 -9.77 -48.58
N SER A 28 5.40 -8.51 -48.99
CA SER A 28 6.57 -7.70 -49.39
C SER A 28 7.41 -7.32 -48.16
N ASN A 29 8.72 -7.16 -48.36
CA ASN A 29 9.62 -6.77 -47.28
C ASN A 29 9.30 -5.36 -46.75
N ASN A 30 9.20 -5.24 -45.43
CA ASN A 30 8.76 -4.08 -44.67
C ASN A 30 7.35 -3.60 -45.02
N ALA A 31 6.47 -4.48 -45.52
CA ALA A 31 5.06 -4.13 -45.67
C ALA A 31 4.42 -3.93 -44.29
N VAL A 32 3.56 -2.91 -44.17
CA VAL A 32 2.80 -2.58 -42.96
C VAL A 32 1.33 -2.57 -43.32
N SER A 33 0.49 -3.20 -42.50
CA SER A 33 -0.93 -3.37 -42.79
C SER A 33 -1.72 -3.60 -41.51
N THR A 34 -2.92 -3.03 -41.43
CA THR A 34 -3.90 -3.29 -40.36
C THR A 34 -4.68 -4.59 -40.55
N GLU A 35 -4.43 -5.30 -41.65
CA GLU A 35 -4.97 -6.62 -41.94
C GLU A 35 -3.84 -7.65 -42.10
N LYS A 36 -4.09 -8.89 -41.67
CA LYS A 36 -3.16 -10.01 -41.90
C LYS A 36 -3.01 -10.28 -43.41
N PRO A 37 -1.83 -10.75 -43.89
CA PRO A 37 -1.64 -11.04 -45.29
C PRO A 37 -2.65 -12.07 -45.82
N LEU A 38 -3.34 -11.74 -46.91
CA LEU A 38 -4.31 -12.63 -47.55
C LEU A 38 -3.65 -13.84 -48.23
N THR A 39 -2.36 -13.74 -48.57
CA THR A 39 -1.62 -14.80 -49.25
C THR A 39 -0.15 -14.76 -48.89
N PHE A 40 0.48 -15.93 -48.88
CA PHE A 40 1.93 -16.09 -48.81
C PHE A 40 2.43 -16.75 -50.07
N GLN A 41 3.43 -16.16 -50.71
CA GLN A 41 3.89 -16.60 -52.03
C GLN A 41 5.41 -16.57 -52.13
N ILE A 42 5.96 -17.66 -52.65
CA ILE A 42 7.39 -17.84 -52.96
C ILE A 42 7.51 -18.21 -54.44
N ALA A 43 8.39 -17.55 -55.17
CA ALA A 43 8.73 -17.87 -56.54
C ALA A 43 10.08 -18.59 -56.61
N PHE A 44 10.16 -19.65 -57.40
CA PHE A 44 11.40 -20.37 -57.69
C PHE A 44 11.94 -19.98 -59.05
N THR A 45 13.26 -19.75 -59.14
CA THR A 45 13.93 -19.48 -60.44
C THR A 45 14.54 -20.75 -61.07
N GLY A 46 14.53 -21.88 -60.35
CA GLY A 46 14.94 -23.18 -60.88
C GLY A 46 13.85 -23.86 -61.72
N SER A 47 14.24 -24.93 -62.43
CA SER A 47 13.30 -25.72 -63.26
C SER A 47 12.54 -26.80 -62.50
N VAL A 48 12.88 -27.03 -61.23
CA VAL A 48 12.25 -27.98 -60.30
C VAL A 48 12.24 -27.38 -58.90
N ALA A 49 11.25 -27.73 -58.08
CA ALA A 49 11.19 -27.27 -56.68
C ALA A 49 12.43 -27.72 -55.88
N PRO A 50 12.95 -26.88 -54.96
CA PRO A 50 14.14 -27.22 -54.18
C PRO A 50 13.87 -28.40 -53.23
N SER A 51 14.76 -29.40 -53.23
CA SER A 51 14.62 -30.57 -52.35
C SER A 51 14.86 -30.26 -50.87
N ASP A 52 15.48 -29.12 -50.57
CA ASP A 52 15.75 -28.60 -49.23
C ASP A 52 14.75 -27.52 -48.79
N LEU A 53 13.59 -27.45 -49.45
CA LEU A 53 12.55 -26.47 -49.14
C LEU A 53 12.13 -26.56 -47.68
N ALA A 54 12.29 -25.45 -46.97
CA ALA A 54 11.73 -25.26 -45.63
C ALA A 54 11.19 -23.83 -45.53
N ILE A 55 9.96 -23.70 -45.08
CA ILE A 55 9.24 -22.43 -44.99
C ILE A 55 8.87 -22.20 -43.53
N GLN A 56 9.28 -21.06 -43.00
CA GLN A 56 9.08 -20.67 -41.62
C GLN A 56 8.35 -19.34 -41.56
N LEU A 57 7.34 -19.25 -40.72
CA LEU A 57 6.68 -18.01 -40.34
C LEU A 57 6.88 -17.82 -38.83
N ASN A 58 7.58 -16.74 -38.47
CA ASN A 58 8.10 -16.50 -37.13
C ASN A 58 8.96 -17.68 -36.66
N THR A 59 8.53 -18.40 -35.62
CA THR A 59 9.21 -19.60 -35.13
C THR A 59 8.63 -20.90 -35.69
N ALA A 60 7.44 -20.85 -36.30
CA ALA A 60 6.70 -22.02 -36.74
C ALA A 60 7.15 -22.51 -38.13
N ASP A 61 7.40 -23.81 -38.25
CA ASP A 61 7.53 -24.46 -39.55
C ASP A 61 6.13 -24.58 -40.18
N VAL A 62 5.95 -23.91 -41.31
CA VAL A 62 4.68 -23.84 -42.04
C VAL A 62 4.79 -24.50 -43.41
N THR A 63 5.85 -25.26 -43.67
CA THR A 63 6.13 -25.86 -44.99
C THR A 63 4.96 -26.70 -45.50
N SER A 64 4.30 -27.45 -44.61
CA SER A 64 3.16 -28.31 -44.97
C SER A 64 1.89 -27.56 -45.34
N ALA A 65 1.78 -26.27 -45.01
CA ALA A 65 0.64 -25.43 -45.37
C ALA A 65 0.72 -24.89 -46.80
N PHE A 66 1.87 -25.02 -47.47
CA PHE A 66 2.08 -24.51 -48.82
C PHE A 66 1.77 -25.57 -49.87
N THR A 67 1.04 -25.16 -50.91
CA THR A 67 0.97 -25.91 -52.16
C THR A 67 2.22 -25.58 -52.98
N VAL A 68 3.06 -26.59 -53.21
CA VAL A 68 4.36 -26.45 -53.90
C VAL A 68 4.26 -26.96 -55.35
N THR A 69 4.80 -26.18 -56.28
CA THR A 69 4.97 -26.53 -57.70
C THR A 69 6.43 -26.35 -58.12
N ASP A 70 6.79 -26.75 -59.34
CA ASP A 70 8.15 -26.56 -59.85
C ASP A 70 8.57 -25.09 -59.95
N THR A 71 7.61 -24.16 -59.97
CA THR A 71 7.84 -22.72 -60.17
C THR A 71 7.61 -21.87 -58.92
N GLY A 72 7.08 -22.44 -57.84
CA GLY A 72 6.86 -21.69 -56.60
C GLY A 72 6.10 -22.45 -55.52
N ALA A 73 5.81 -21.76 -54.44
CA ALA A 73 4.98 -22.25 -53.34
C ALA A 73 3.97 -21.17 -52.93
N THR A 74 2.71 -21.55 -52.70
CA THR A 74 1.65 -20.61 -52.27
C THR A 74 0.81 -21.20 -51.14
N ALA A 75 0.44 -20.36 -50.18
CA ALA A 75 -0.51 -20.67 -49.12
C ALA A 75 -1.54 -19.55 -48.96
N ASP A 76 -2.78 -19.91 -48.64
CA ASP A 76 -3.82 -18.97 -48.24
C ASP A 76 -3.48 -18.37 -46.87
N GLY A 77 -3.63 -17.06 -46.71
CA GLY A 77 -3.40 -16.36 -45.46
C GLY A 77 -4.22 -16.90 -44.29
N SER A 78 -5.43 -17.41 -44.54
CA SER A 78 -6.29 -17.97 -43.49
C SER A 78 -5.68 -19.21 -42.83
N LEU A 79 -4.89 -19.99 -43.56
CA LEU A 79 -4.22 -21.19 -43.04
C LEU A 79 -3.05 -20.85 -42.10
N LEU A 80 -2.52 -19.63 -42.24
CA LEU A 80 -1.35 -19.15 -41.51
C LEU A 80 -1.71 -18.05 -40.50
N ALA A 81 -2.98 -17.68 -40.39
CA ALA A 81 -3.43 -16.55 -39.59
C ALA A 81 -3.04 -16.65 -38.11
N ASP A 82 -3.05 -17.86 -37.54
CA ASP A 82 -2.67 -18.12 -36.14
C ASP A 82 -1.16 -17.95 -35.89
N GLN A 83 -0.36 -17.88 -36.96
CA GLN A 83 1.08 -17.69 -36.91
C GLN A 83 1.48 -16.23 -37.19
N VAL A 84 0.50 -15.33 -37.37
CA VAL A 84 0.72 -13.89 -37.55
C VAL A 84 0.27 -13.15 -36.29
N PHE A 85 1.22 -12.49 -35.64
CA PHE A 85 1.02 -11.76 -34.39
C PHE A 85 1.00 -10.25 -34.63
N PRO A 86 0.32 -9.45 -33.78
CA PRO A 86 0.48 -7.99 -33.79
C PRO A 86 1.97 -7.58 -33.77
N GLY A 87 2.30 -6.53 -34.52
CA GLY A 87 3.67 -6.03 -34.68
C GLY A 87 4.49 -6.77 -35.75
N ARG A 88 5.78 -6.94 -35.50
CA ARG A 88 6.76 -7.44 -36.48
C ARG A 88 6.69 -8.95 -36.63
N ASN A 89 6.49 -9.40 -37.87
CA ASN A 89 6.52 -10.81 -38.27
C ASN A 89 7.66 -11.08 -39.25
N ILE A 90 8.25 -12.27 -39.17
CA ILE A 90 9.33 -12.72 -40.06
C ILE A 90 8.87 -13.90 -40.90
N PHE A 91 8.91 -13.76 -42.22
CA PHE A 91 8.69 -14.87 -43.14
C PHE A 91 10.00 -15.27 -43.78
N ARG A 92 10.38 -16.55 -43.64
CA ARG A 92 11.67 -17.09 -44.08
C ARG A 92 11.46 -18.31 -44.95
N VAL A 93 12.23 -18.41 -46.02
CA VAL A 93 12.32 -19.60 -46.87
C VAL A 93 13.77 -20.03 -47.01
N LYS A 94 14.00 -21.34 -46.87
CA LYS A 94 15.20 -22.02 -47.32
C LYS A 94 14.87 -22.76 -48.61
N GLY A 95 15.71 -22.61 -49.62
CA GLY A 95 15.63 -23.36 -50.87
C GLY A 95 16.87 -23.17 -51.72
N TYR A 96 17.29 -24.22 -52.43
CA TYR A 96 18.53 -24.25 -53.21
C TYR A 96 19.78 -23.93 -52.35
N ASN A 97 19.79 -24.41 -51.10
CA ASN A 97 20.80 -24.13 -50.08
C ASN A 97 20.97 -22.63 -49.74
N GLN A 98 19.99 -21.79 -50.07
CA GLN A 98 19.97 -20.38 -49.71
C GLN A 98 18.81 -20.08 -48.77
N ILE A 99 19.01 -19.08 -47.91
CA ILE A 99 17.96 -18.57 -47.03
C ILE A 99 17.61 -17.16 -47.47
N LYS A 100 16.32 -16.91 -47.67
CA LYS A 100 15.75 -15.56 -47.82
C LYS A 100 14.77 -15.32 -46.70
N GLN A 101 14.67 -14.06 -46.28
CA GLN A 101 13.68 -13.64 -45.29
C GLN A 101 13.17 -12.25 -45.63
N VAL A 102 11.93 -12.00 -45.26
CA VAL A 102 11.31 -10.68 -45.25
C VAL A 102 10.71 -10.41 -43.88
N ALA A 103 10.69 -9.16 -43.48
CA ALA A 103 9.88 -8.70 -42.35
C ALA A 103 8.59 -8.06 -42.90
N PHE A 104 7.49 -8.20 -42.18
CA PHE A 104 6.25 -7.45 -42.42
C PHE A 104 5.58 -7.16 -41.07
N TYR A 105 4.72 -6.16 -41.02
CA TYR A 105 4.12 -5.66 -39.80
C TYR A 105 2.60 -5.75 -39.89
N TYR A 106 2.00 -6.42 -38.91
CA TYR A 106 0.56 -6.44 -38.72
C TYR A 106 0.24 -5.42 -37.62
N ASP A 107 -0.18 -4.24 -38.05
CA ASP A 107 -0.23 -3.06 -37.20
C ASP A 107 -1.64 -2.84 -36.66
N THR A 108 -1.79 -3.00 -35.35
CA THR A 108 -3.09 -2.90 -34.66
C THR A 108 -2.99 -2.08 -33.38
N GLU A 109 -1.85 -1.45 -33.13
CA GLU A 109 -1.55 -0.71 -31.92
C GLU A 109 -1.10 0.70 -32.32
N GLY A 110 -1.29 1.68 -31.44
CA GLY A 110 -0.81 3.04 -31.70
C GLY A 110 0.68 3.21 -31.37
N PRO A 111 1.26 4.38 -31.72
CA PRO A 111 2.67 4.64 -31.58
C PRO A 111 3.19 4.55 -30.14
N GLU A 112 4.41 4.08 -29.98
CA GLU A 112 5.07 3.97 -28.68
C GLU A 112 5.93 5.20 -28.36
N ILE A 113 5.72 5.77 -27.17
CA ILE A 113 6.54 6.86 -26.63
C ILE A 113 7.75 6.29 -25.90
N HIS A 114 8.93 6.78 -26.23
CA HIS A 114 10.18 6.47 -25.53
C HIS A 114 10.77 7.75 -24.94
N ILE A 115 10.83 7.83 -23.62
CA ILE A 115 11.48 8.93 -22.90
C ILE A 115 12.98 8.67 -22.84
N MET A 116 13.76 9.69 -23.20
CA MET A 116 15.22 9.63 -23.21
C MET A 116 15.82 10.40 -22.03
N ASP A 117 15.23 11.53 -21.65
CA ASP A 117 15.67 12.34 -20.52
C ASP A 117 14.56 13.29 -20.05
N THR A 118 14.62 13.71 -18.79
CA THR A 118 13.70 14.66 -18.17
C THR A 118 14.47 15.61 -17.26
N ASP A 119 14.27 16.91 -17.47
CA ASP A 119 14.74 17.98 -16.58
C ASP A 119 13.54 18.58 -15.85
N ARG A 120 13.40 18.28 -14.55
CA ARG A 120 12.28 18.76 -13.74
C ARG A 120 12.43 20.22 -13.30
N ASP A 121 13.65 20.74 -13.21
CA ASP A 121 13.87 22.15 -12.85
C ASP A 121 13.48 23.06 -14.01
N ALA A 122 13.81 22.63 -15.24
CA ALA A 122 13.42 23.33 -16.46
C ALA A 122 12.02 22.93 -16.96
N LEU A 123 11.39 21.91 -16.36
CA LEU A 123 10.13 21.30 -16.79
C LEU A 123 10.15 20.88 -18.27
N THR A 124 11.20 20.17 -18.67
CA THR A 124 11.36 19.67 -20.04
C THR A 124 11.54 18.15 -20.09
N VAL A 125 11.00 17.54 -21.14
CA VAL A 125 11.16 16.12 -21.45
C VAL A 125 11.65 15.95 -22.88
N THR A 126 12.56 15.01 -23.08
CA THR A 126 13.05 14.62 -24.40
C THR A 126 12.81 13.14 -24.65
N GLY A 127 12.53 12.80 -25.92
CA GLY A 127 12.19 11.44 -26.28
C GLY A 127 12.07 11.26 -27.78
N TYR A 128 11.53 10.11 -28.18
CA TYR A 128 11.12 9.83 -29.55
C TYR A 128 9.89 8.93 -29.58
N VAL A 129 9.22 8.92 -30.73
CA VAL A 129 8.01 8.11 -30.95
C VAL A 129 8.25 7.10 -32.06
N SER A 130 7.98 5.83 -31.78
CA SER A 130 8.22 4.74 -32.73
C SER A 130 6.92 4.07 -33.11
N ASP A 131 6.72 3.92 -34.43
CA ASP A 131 5.58 3.21 -34.98
C ASP A 131 5.91 2.66 -36.37
N PRO A 132 5.66 1.37 -36.67
CA PRO A 132 5.85 0.82 -38.01
C PRO A 132 4.95 1.45 -39.07
N GLY A 133 3.70 1.76 -38.75
CA GLY A 133 2.72 2.47 -39.58
C GLY A 133 3.01 3.95 -39.75
N GLY A 134 3.91 4.49 -38.92
CA GLY A 134 4.35 5.87 -38.95
C GLY A 134 3.50 6.75 -38.04
N VAL A 135 4.10 7.82 -37.53
CA VAL A 135 3.48 8.67 -36.52
C VAL A 135 2.78 9.83 -37.21
N GLU A 136 1.48 10.00 -36.95
CA GLU A 136 0.69 11.12 -37.45
C GLU A 136 0.71 12.30 -36.49
N SER A 137 0.50 12.05 -35.19
CA SER A 137 0.50 13.12 -34.19
C SER A 137 0.87 12.62 -32.80
N VAL A 138 1.37 13.54 -31.97
CA VAL A 138 1.69 13.31 -30.56
C VAL A 138 1.24 14.52 -29.77
N MET A 139 0.63 14.30 -28.62
CA MET A 139 0.26 15.32 -27.64
C MET A 139 0.85 14.96 -26.29
N LEU A 140 1.25 15.98 -25.52
CA LEU A 140 1.58 15.89 -24.11
C LEU A 140 0.65 16.84 -23.35
N ASP A 141 -0.11 16.30 -22.39
CA ASP A 141 -1.05 17.06 -21.56
C ASP A 141 -2.06 17.89 -22.39
N GLY A 142 -2.48 17.33 -23.52
CA GLY A 142 -3.39 17.98 -24.48
C GLY A 142 -2.73 19.03 -25.39
N VAL A 143 -1.42 19.24 -25.29
CA VAL A 143 -0.65 20.15 -26.15
C VAL A 143 0.06 19.34 -27.23
N ALA A 144 -0.17 19.71 -28.50
CA ALA A 144 0.49 19.05 -29.63
C ALA A 144 2.01 19.26 -29.60
N LEU A 145 2.75 18.18 -29.88
CA LEU A 145 4.21 18.18 -29.96
C LEU A 145 4.67 18.26 -31.42
N GLU A 146 5.70 19.06 -31.65
CA GLU A 146 6.42 19.07 -32.92
C GLU A 146 7.46 17.95 -32.93
N LEU A 147 7.42 17.10 -33.96
CA LEU A 147 8.36 16.00 -34.13
C LEU A 147 9.52 16.40 -35.06
N GLY A 148 10.73 16.18 -34.57
CA GLY A 148 11.97 16.34 -35.31
C GLY A 148 12.33 15.12 -36.16
N ALA A 149 13.58 15.09 -36.62
CA ALA A 149 14.10 13.97 -37.39
C ALA A 149 14.04 12.66 -36.57
N GLY A 150 13.60 11.58 -37.21
CA GLY A 150 13.44 10.28 -36.54
C GLY A 150 12.36 10.28 -35.46
N ASN A 151 11.34 11.15 -35.59
CA ASN A 151 10.25 11.31 -34.62
C ASN A 151 10.72 11.67 -33.20
N SER A 152 11.85 12.35 -33.10
CA SER A 152 12.36 12.89 -31.84
C SER A 152 11.54 14.09 -31.37
N PHE A 153 11.46 14.33 -30.06
CA PHE A 153 10.81 15.50 -29.51
C PHE A 153 11.57 16.07 -28.30
N THR A 154 11.34 17.36 -28.07
CA THR A 154 11.65 18.06 -26.83
C THR A 154 10.45 18.92 -26.50
N ALA A 155 9.86 18.71 -25.33
CA ALA A 155 8.61 19.35 -24.93
C ALA A 155 8.72 19.88 -23.52
N SER A 156 8.03 20.99 -23.24
CA SER A 156 7.77 21.39 -21.87
C SER A 156 6.56 20.64 -21.33
N PHE A 157 6.60 20.26 -20.05
CA PHE A 157 5.48 19.63 -19.35
C PHE A 157 5.06 20.49 -18.16
N THR A 158 3.86 20.26 -17.63
CA THR A 158 3.40 20.95 -16.42
C THR A 158 3.74 20.10 -15.20
N ASP A 159 4.14 20.71 -14.09
CA ASP A 159 4.27 20.01 -12.81
C ASP A 159 2.88 19.66 -12.26
N GLN A 160 2.49 18.42 -12.45
CA GLN A 160 1.20 17.86 -12.04
C GLN A 160 1.39 16.39 -11.63
N PRO A 161 0.42 15.79 -10.92
CA PRO A 161 0.55 14.40 -10.47
C PRO A 161 0.72 13.40 -11.63
N PHE A 162 0.13 13.66 -12.80
CA PHE A 162 0.19 12.78 -13.96
C PHE A 162 0.43 13.56 -15.25
N ASN A 163 1.43 13.17 -16.03
CA ASN A 163 1.64 13.67 -17.39
C ASN A 163 1.21 12.61 -18.41
N THR A 164 0.38 13.00 -19.38
CA THR A 164 -0.23 12.08 -20.34
C THR A 164 0.23 12.37 -21.75
N PHE A 165 0.79 11.35 -22.41
CA PHE A 165 1.00 11.34 -23.85
C PHE A 165 -0.16 10.67 -24.57
N VAL A 166 -0.55 11.24 -25.71
CA VAL A 166 -1.46 10.61 -26.68
C VAL A 166 -0.77 10.64 -28.03
N ALA A 167 -0.51 9.48 -28.61
CA ALA A 167 0.08 9.36 -29.94
C ALA A 167 -0.87 8.63 -30.89
N VAL A 168 -0.92 9.09 -32.13
CA VAL A 168 -1.78 8.54 -33.19
C VAL A 168 -0.92 8.20 -34.41
N ASP A 169 -1.11 7.00 -34.97
CA ASP A 169 -0.41 6.53 -36.18
C ASP A 169 -1.11 6.99 -37.47
N GLY A 170 -0.49 6.71 -38.62
CA GLY A 170 -1.08 6.99 -39.94
C GLY A 170 -2.31 6.14 -40.31
N PHE A 171 -2.68 5.16 -39.48
CA PHE A 171 -3.86 4.32 -39.66
C PHE A 171 -5.02 4.69 -38.72
N GLY A 172 -4.83 5.68 -37.85
CA GLY A 172 -5.81 6.14 -36.85
C GLY A 172 -5.81 5.31 -35.55
N GLN A 173 -4.84 4.43 -35.34
CA GLN A 173 -4.62 3.79 -34.04
C GLN A 173 -4.03 4.78 -33.06
N SER A 174 -4.51 4.75 -31.83
CA SER A 174 -4.08 5.66 -30.77
C SER A 174 -3.54 4.88 -29.58
N LYS A 175 -2.45 5.37 -28.99
CA LYS A 175 -1.91 4.88 -27.72
C LYS A 175 -1.81 6.03 -26.74
N THR A 176 -2.32 5.81 -25.54
CA THR A 176 -2.22 6.75 -24.42
C THR A 176 -1.22 6.18 -23.42
N THR A 177 -0.22 6.98 -23.05
CA THR A 177 0.80 6.61 -22.07
C THR A 177 0.82 7.67 -20.98
N GLU A 178 0.65 7.25 -19.73
CA GLU A 178 0.63 8.13 -18.58
C GLU A 178 1.86 7.89 -17.69
N TYR A 179 2.44 8.98 -17.19
CA TYR A 179 3.56 8.97 -16.26
C TYR A 179 3.15 9.68 -14.98
N ALA A 180 3.22 8.98 -13.85
CA ALA A 180 2.99 9.58 -12.55
C ALA A 180 4.25 10.25 -12.02
N ARG A 181 4.08 11.37 -11.31
CA ARG A 181 5.17 12.03 -10.59
C ARG A 181 5.74 11.10 -9.50
N GLY A 182 7.06 11.14 -9.31
CA GLY A 182 7.77 10.21 -8.42
C GLY A 182 7.51 10.40 -6.92
N ASP A 183 6.65 11.33 -6.53
CA ASP A 183 6.25 11.62 -5.15
C ASP A 183 4.76 11.33 -4.88
N ASN A 184 4.02 10.77 -5.84
CA ASN A 184 2.62 10.41 -5.64
C ASN A 184 2.51 9.28 -4.61
N GLU A 185 1.57 9.43 -3.68
CA GLU A 185 1.18 8.38 -2.73
C GLU A 185 0.11 7.49 -3.35
N PHE A 186 0.15 6.20 -3.05
CA PHE A 186 -0.84 5.22 -3.48
C PHE A 186 -1.18 4.28 -2.32
N VAL A 187 -2.40 3.76 -2.28
CA VAL A 187 -2.77 2.78 -1.24
C VAL A 187 -2.39 1.40 -1.75
N GLY A 188 -1.38 0.79 -1.12
CA GLY A 188 -0.87 -0.51 -1.55
C GLY A 188 -0.68 -1.52 -0.42
N ILE A 189 -0.84 -1.11 0.84
CA ILE A 189 -0.63 -1.96 2.02
C ILE A 189 -1.83 -1.79 2.96
N SER A 190 -2.40 -2.89 3.43
CA SER A 190 -3.37 -2.90 4.54
C SER A 190 -2.87 -3.80 5.66
N ALA A 191 -3.06 -3.36 6.90
CA ALA A 191 -2.76 -4.11 8.10
C ALA A 191 -4.06 -4.39 8.86
N ARG A 192 -4.20 -5.59 9.42
CA ARG A 192 -5.36 -5.94 10.24
C ARG A 192 -4.93 -6.58 11.56
N LEU A 193 -5.47 -6.03 12.64
CA LEU A 193 -5.39 -6.59 13.98
C LEU A 193 -6.75 -7.18 14.36
N ASN A 194 -6.81 -8.49 14.57
CA ASN A 194 -8.03 -9.15 15.03
C ASN A 194 -8.08 -9.16 16.57
N GLN A 195 -9.21 -9.61 17.13
CA GLN A 195 -9.39 -9.78 18.58
C GLN A 195 -8.21 -10.48 19.27
N GLY A 196 -7.66 -11.56 18.70
CA GLY A 196 -6.49 -12.23 19.29
C GLY A 196 -5.21 -11.37 19.39
N GLY A 197 -5.13 -10.28 18.62
CA GLY A 197 -4.09 -9.25 18.77
C GLY A 197 -4.39 -8.26 19.90
N PHE A 198 -5.67 -7.89 20.11
CA PHE A 198 -6.09 -7.12 21.28
C PHE A 198 -5.97 -7.94 22.58
N ASP A 199 -6.21 -9.25 22.53
CA ASP A 199 -5.99 -10.14 23.68
C ASP A 199 -4.52 -10.13 24.14
N PHE A 200 -3.56 -9.91 23.23
CA PHE A 200 -2.17 -9.69 23.60
C PHE A 200 -1.98 -8.34 24.30
N LEU A 201 -2.63 -7.27 23.79
CA LEU A 201 -2.60 -5.94 24.41
C LEU A 201 -3.16 -5.94 25.82
N ILE A 202 -4.24 -6.69 26.08
CA ILE A 202 -4.81 -6.85 27.42
C ILE A 202 -3.72 -7.22 28.43
N SER A 203 -2.93 -8.25 28.13
CA SER A 203 -1.87 -8.70 29.05
C SER A 203 -0.78 -7.65 29.30
N VAL A 204 -0.51 -6.78 28.31
CA VAL A 204 0.46 -5.68 28.46
C VAL A 204 -0.15 -4.56 29.31
N LEU A 205 -1.40 -4.18 29.06
CA LEU A 205 -2.11 -3.14 29.81
C LEU A 205 -2.27 -3.53 31.28
N GLU A 206 -2.63 -4.78 31.57
CA GLU A 206 -2.74 -5.30 32.94
C GLU A 206 -1.39 -5.23 33.66
N GLN A 207 -0.29 -5.58 32.98
CA GLN A 207 1.05 -5.52 33.55
C GLN A 207 1.46 -4.07 33.85
N GLU A 208 1.22 -3.15 32.93
CA GLU A 208 1.56 -1.73 33.10
C GLU A 208 0.72 -1.07 34.19
N LEU A 209 -0.60 -1.31 34.24
CA LEU A 209 -1.46 -0.78 35.31
C LEU A 209 -1.04 -1.27 36.70
N ASN A 210 -0.67 -2.55 36.84
CA ASN A 210 -0.21 -3.09 38.11
C ASN A 210 1.17 -2.54 38.55
N GLY A 211 1.98 -2.04 37.60
CA GLY A 211 3.33 -1.53 37.83
C GLY A 211 3.46 -0.01 37.82
N ALA A 212 2.39 0.72 37.50
CA ALA A 212 2.42 2.16 37.29
C ALA A 212 2.66 2.95 38.59
N ASP A 213 3.33 4.10 38.44
CA ASP A 213 3.45 5.11 39.50
C ASP A 213 2.31 6.11 39.36
N PHE A 214 1.35 6.04 40.27
CA PHE A 214 0.16 6.90 40.26
C PHE A 214 0.33 8.21 41.02
N GLN A 215 1.54 8.54 41.51
CA GLN A 215 1.75 9.70 42.38
C GLN A 215 1.38 11.02 41.70
N ASP A 216 1.64 11.17 40.40
CA ASP A 216 1.29 12.37 39.64
C ASP A 216 -0.24 12.57 39.56
N ILE A 217 -0.99 11.49 39.37
CA ILE A 217 -2.47 11.49 39.38
C ILE A 217 -2.96 11.86 40.79
N VAL A 218 -2.41 11.25 41.83
CA VAL A 218 -2.77 11.53 43.23
C VAL A 218 -2.50 12.99 43.61
N ASP A 219 -1.36 13.54 43.19
CA ASP A 219 -1.02 14.94 43.46
C ASP A 219 -1.95 15.91 42.70
N GLY A 220 -2.46 15.51 41.53
CA GLY A 220 -3.46 16.24 40.75
C GLY A 220 -4.81 16.42 41.45
N ILE A 221 -5.22 15.46 42.28
CA ILE A 221 -6.49 15.52 43.05
C ILE A 221 -6.48 16.67 44.07
N GLY A 222 -5.34 16.90 44.71
CA GLY A 222 -5.18 17.95 45.72
C GLY A 222 -5.95 17.71 47.04
N ASN A 223 -6.28 18.81 47.73
CA ASN A 223 -7.04 18.75 48.99
C ASN A 223 -8.52 18.95 48.74
N ILE A 224 -9.35 18.10 49.35
CA ILE A 224 -10.80 18.12 49.22
C ILE A 224 -11.41 18.61 50.53
N GLU A 225 -12.11 19.74 50.48
CA GLU A 225 -12.75 20.31 51.67
C GLU A 225 -14.00 19.51 52.03
N LEU A 226 -14.02 18.98 53.25
CA LEU A 226 -15.16 18.33 53.87
C LEU A 226 -15.83 19.30 54.83
N ILE A 227 -17.01 19.79 54.44
CA ILE A 227 -17.81 20.72 55.24
C ILE A 227 -19.11 20.05 55.66
N ASN A 228 -19.40 20.05 56.95
CA ASN A 228 -20.71 19.62 57.46
C ASN A 228 -21.67 20.82 57.63
N THR A 229 -22.94 20.63 57.25
CA THR A 229 -24.02 21.63 57.32
C THR A 229 -24.26 22.24 58.70
N PHE A 230 -23.90 21.54 59.79
CA PHE A 230 -24.10 21.98 61.17
C PHE A 230 -22.82 22.49 61.85
N GLY A 231 -21.71 22.64 61.12
CA GLY A 231 -20.43 23.12 61.69
C GLY A 231 -19.78 22.14 62.66
N LEU A 232 -20.08 20.85 62.52
CA LEU A 232 -19.52 19.78 63.35
C LEU A 232 -18.05 19.51 63.03
N PHE A 233 -17.59 19.85 61.83
CA PHE A 233 -16.20 19.78 61.42
C PHE A 233 -15.95 20.68 60.21
N ASN A 234 -14.69 21.08 60.06
CA ASN A 234 -14.09 21.60 58.82
C ASN A 234 -12.78 20.82 58.64
N LEU A 235 -12.77 19.88 57.71
CA LEU A 235 -11.64 18.98 57.46
C LEU A 235 -11.25 19.06 56.00
N ASN A 236 -9.97 18.79 55.72
CA ASN A 236 -9.48 18.52 54.39
C ASN A 236 -9.10 17.06 54.30
N LEU A 237 -9.65 16.37 53.31
CA LEU A 237 -9.23 15.06 52.88
C LEU A 237 -8.14 15.21 51.82
N ARG A 238 -7.03 14.53 52.01
CA ARG A 238 -5.98 14.37 51.00
C ARG A 238 -5.82 12.88 50.73
N ILE A 239 -5.85 12.50 49.46
CA ILE A 239 -5.42 11.17 49.03
C ILE A 239 -3.89 11.17 49.01
N THR A 240 -3.27 10.17 49.63
CA THR A 240 -1.81 10.07 49.71
C THR A 240 -1.23 9.16 48.64
N ASP A 241 -1.99 8.13 48.29
CA ASP A 241 -1.64 7.04 47.39
C ASP A 241 -2.92 6.23 47.11
N PHE A 242 -2.89 5.44 46.05
CA PHE A 242 -3.82 4.35 45.86
C PHE A 242 -3.13 3.13 45.27
N TYR A 243 -3.71 1.97 45.49
CA TYR A 243 -3.32 0.73 44.84
C TYR A 243 -4.55 -0.18 44.72
N PHE A 244 -4.49 -1.12 43.80
CA PHE A 244 -5.48 -2.16 43.60
C PHE A 244 -4.76 -3.50 43.46
N ASP A 245 -5.50 -4.58 43.71
CA ASP A 245 -5.05 -5.93 43.42
C ASP A 245 -5.80 -6.44 42.19
N ASP A 246 -5.13 -7.26 41.38
CA ASP A 246 -5.75 -8.05 40.30
C ASP A 246 -6.65 -7.21 39.38
N VAL A 247 -6.02 -6.39 38.52
CA VAL A 247 -6.72 -5.74 37.41
C VAL A 247 -7.03 -6.77 36.31
N ASP A 248 -8.27 -6.79 35.86
CA ASP A 248 -8.77 -7.59 34.75
C ASP A 248 -9.31 -6.62 33.70
N ILE A 249 -8.81 -6.71 32.48
CA ILE A 249 -9.16 -5.80 31.38
C ILE A 249 -9.76 -6.63 30.26
N ASP A 250 -10.96 -6.27 29.82
CA ASP A 250 -11.54 -6.77 28.58
C ASP A 250 -11.55 -5.68 27.51
N LEU A 251 -11.14 -6.06 26.29
CA LEU A 251 -11.11 -5.18 25.13
C LEU A 251 -11.89 -5.87 24.02
N THR A 252 -13.09 -5.38 23.70
CA THR A 252 -13.93 -5.95 22.64
C THR A 252 -14.03 -5.00 21.45
N VAL A 253 -13.53 -5.42 20.30
CA VAL A 253 -13.65 -4.61 19.07
C VAL A 253 -15.10 -4.60 18.59
N LEU A 254 -15.67 -3.40 18.49
CA LEU A 254 -17.01 -3.15 17.97
C LEU A 254 -16.95 -2.62 16.54
N ASP A 255 -18.10 -2.58 15.87
CA ASP A 255 -18.23 -1.92 14.56
C ASP A 255 -18.18 -0.39 14.67
N ASN A 256 -17.77 0.30 13.61
CA ASN A 256 -17.66 1.77 13.48
C ASN A 256 -16.58 2.39 14.36
N GLU A 257 -15.36 1.89 14.19
CA GLU A 257 -14.12 2.39 14.81
C GLU A 257 -14.19 2.48 16.34
N ARG A 258 -14.79 1.48 16.98
CA ARG A 258 -14.98 1.46 18.44
C ARG A 258 -14.34 0.24 19.09
N LEU A 259 -13.75 0.47 20.25
CA LEU A 259 -13.26 -0.58 21.14
C LEU A 259 -13.94 -0.42 22.50
N ASP A 260 -14.77 -1.38 22.86
CA ASP A 260 -15.38 -1.45 24.19
C ASP A 260 -14.30 -1.89 25.19
N THR A 261 -14.17 -1.17 26.29
CA THR A 261 -13.16 -1.39 27.30
C THR A 261 -13.83 -1.51 28.65
N ASP A 262 -13.74 -2.70 29.24
CA ASP A 262 -14.18 -2.96 30.60
C ASP A 262 -12.94 -3.22 31.47
N ILE A 263 -12.84 -2.50 32.58
CA ILE A 263 -11.76 -2.66 33.56
C ILE A 263 -12.40 -3.01 34.89
N TYR A 264 -12.01 -4.16 35.42
CA TYR A 264 -12.41 -4.64 36.73
C TYR A 264 -11.21 -4.67 37.66
N VAL A 265 -11.36 -4.11 38.86
CA VAL A 265 -10.32 -4.16 39.89
C VAL A 265 -10.88 -4.64 41.21
N ASN A 266 -10.11 -5.47 41.91
CA ASN A 266 -10.42 -5.90 43.27
C ASN A 266 -9.63 -5.08 44.29
N ASN A 267 -10.19 -4.94 45.49
CA ASN A 267 -9.52 -4.32 46.63
C ASN A 267 -8.90 -2.95 46.29
N PHE A 268 -9.68 -2.05 45.69
CA PHE A 268 -9.18 -0.72 45.38
C PHE A 268 -9.05 0.10 46.66
N ILE A 269 -7.83 0.45 47.05
CA ILE A 269 -7.51 1.05 48.34
C ILE A 269 -6.82 2.39 48.13
N PHE A 270 -7.35 3.42 48.78
CA PHE A 270 -6.74 4.73 48.92
C PHE A 270 -6.16 4.88 50.31
N GLY A 271 -4.91 5.34 50.40
CA GLY A 271 -4.43 5.98 51.62
C GLY A 271 -4.98 7.40 51.70
N ILE A 272 -5.47 7.75 52.88
CA ILE A 272 -6.08 9.07 53.12
C ILE A 272 -5.48 9.75 54.33
N ASN A 273 -5.37 11.07 54.24
CA ASN A 273 -5.05 11.95 55.35
C ASN A 273 -6.19 12.94 55.56
N LEU A 274 -6.76 12.94 56.75
CA LEU A 274 -7.66 13.99 57.22
C LEU A 274 -6.90 14.95 58.11
N ASN A 275 -7.09 16.24 57.88
CA ASN A 275 -6.60 17.29 58.76
C ASN A 275 -7.60 18.45 58.86
N GLY A 276 -7.60 19.18 59.96
CA GLY A 276 -8.44 20.35 60.13
C GLY A 276 -8.95 20.49 61.56
N THR A 277 -10.24 20.78 61.70
CA THR A 277 -10.87 21.03 62.99
C THR A 277 -12.19 20.27 63.16
N ILE A 278 -12.41 19.77 64.37
CA ILE A 278 -13.69 19.23 64.84
C ILE A 278 -14.35 20.24 65.76
N GLY A 279 -15.67 20.40 65.61
CA GLY A 279 -16.44 21.47 66.22
C GLY A 279 -15.88 22.83 65.81
N PHE A 280 -15.82 23.76 66.76
CA PHE A 280 -15.35 25.12 66.47
C PHE A 280 -13.82 25.30 66.53
N LEU A 281 -13.07 24.44 67.23
CA LEU A 281 -11.68 24.75 67.60
C LEU A 281 -10.75 23.55 67.81
N ILE A 282 -11.23 22.29 67.81
CA ILE A 282 -10.38 21.15 68.20
C ILE A 282 -9.57 20.71 66.97
N PRO A 283 -8.24 20.87 66.95
CA PRO A 283 -7.43 20.39 65.83
C PRO A 283 -7.53 18.87 65.74
N TYR A 284 -7.71 18.38 64.52
CA TYR A 284 -7.79 16.96 64.23
C TYR A 284 -6.86 16.62 63.08
N SER A 285 -6.19 15.49 63.22
CA SER A 285 -5.50 14.84 62.12
C SER A 285 -5.54 13.33 62.32
N SER A 286 -5.84 12.60 61.24
CA SER A 286 -5.77 11.16 61.20
C SER A 286 -5.38 10.72 59.80
N GLY A 287 -4.48 9.74 59.73
CA GLY A 287 -4.37 8.89 58.56
C GLY A 287 -5.51 7.87 58.54
N GLY A 288 -5.66 7.18 57.42
CA GLY A 288 -6.61 6.10 57.29
C GLY A 288 -6.51 5.46 55.91
N THR A 289 -7.41 4.51 55.69
CA THR A 289 -7.64 3.90 54.39
C THR A 289 -9.11 4.01 54.01
N LEU A 290 -9.33 4.12 52.71
CA LEU A 290 -10.64 4.03 52.07
C LEU A 290 -10.55 2.88 51.08
N GLN A 291 -11.38 1.85 51.26
CA GLN A 291 -11.33 0.63 50.46
C GLN A 291 -12.66 0.38 49.75
N PHE A 292 -12.57 -0.08 48.51
CA PHE A 292 -13.66 -0.65 47.73
C PHE A 292 -13.30 -2.11 47.46
N ASP A 293 -14.25 -3.00 47.70
CA ASP A 293 -14.02 -4.43 47.45
C ASP A 293 -13.91 -4.70 45.94
N GLU A 294 -14.70 -3.99 45.13
CA GLU A 294 -14.83 -4.19 43.69
C GLU A 294 -15.10 -2.83 43.04
N VAL A 295 -14.43 -2.56 41.92
CA VAL A 295 -14.70 -1.41 41.04
C VAL A 295 -14.70 -1.86 39.58
N ASP A 296 -15.77 -1.53 38.88
CA ASP A 296 -15.97 -1.76 37.45
C ASP A 296 -16.00 -0.42 36.72
N LEU A 297 -15.21 -0.31 35.65
CA LEU A 297 -15.18 0.82 34.74
C LEU A 297 -15.49 0.30 33.34
N GLY A 298 -16.51 0.86 32.68
CA GLY A 298 -16.82 0.59 31.28
C GLY A 298 -16.69 1.86 30.45
N THR A 299 -15.99 1.82 29.33
CA THR A 299 -15.85 2.95 28.41
C THR A 299 -15.66 2.49 26.97
N ASP A 300 -16.19 3.28 26.02
CA ASP A 300 -15.83 3.13 24.61
C ASP A 300 -14.57 3.95 24.31
N LEU A 301 -13.60 3.35 23.63
CA LEU A 301 -12.53 4.05 22.94
C LEU A 301 -12.94 4.26 21.48
N LEU A 302 -13.10 5.52 21.09
CA LEU A 302 -13.37 5.93 19.72
C LEU A 302 -12.04 6.08 18.98
N LEU A 303 -11.82 5.27 17.96
CA LEU A 303 -10.60 5.24 17.16
C LEU A 303 -10.79 6.10 15.91
N ASP A 304 -9.82 6.93 15.56
CA ASP A 304 -9.81 7.70 14.31
C ASP A 304 -8.38 7.85 13.78
N ILE A 305 -8.22 8.17 12.50
CA ILE A 305 -6.92 8.53 11.92
C ILE A 305 -6.88 10.04 11.69
N VAL A 306 -6.05 10.72 12.48
CA VAL A 306 -5.83 12.17 12.40
C VAL A 306 -4.36 12.43 12.12
N ASP A 307 -4.07 13.22 11.08
CA ASP A 307 -2.70 13.56 10.66
C ASP A 307 -1.79 12.34 10.44
N ALA A 308 -2.36 11.24 9.95
CA ALA A 308 -1.71 9.96 9.72
C ALA A 308 -1.18 9.26 10.99
N ASP A 309 -1.78 9.57 12.15
CA ASP A 309 -1.61 8.89 13.42
C ASP A 309 -2.99 8.43 13.95
N LEU A 310 -3.00 7.48 14.87
CA LEU A 310 -4.22 7.07 15.54
C LEU A 310 -4.58 8.05 16.65
N ASP A 311 -5.76 8.64 16.55
CA ASP A 311 -6.40 9.39 17.61
C ASP A 311 -7.37 8.47 18.38
N ILE A 312 -7.39 8.61 19.70
CA ILE A 312 -8.26 7.83 20.59
C ILE A 312 -8.99 8.79 21.51
N ASN A 313 -10.32 8.73 21.51
CA ASN A 313 -11.16 9.51 22.41
C ASN A 313 -12.03 8.60 23.29
N LEU A 314 -12.35 9.07 24.50
CA LEU A 314 -13.24 8.36 25.41
C LEU A 314 -14.71 8.72 25.15
N SER A 315 -15.59 7.74 25.23
CA SER A 315 -17.04 7.93 25.16
C SER A 315 -17.79 7.00 26.11
N GLY A 316 -18.89 7.50 26.68
CA GLY A 316 -19.85 6.66 27.40
C GLY A 316 -19.32 6.06 28.72
N THR A 317 -18.29 6.66 29.30
CA THR A 317 -17.61 6.18 30.51
C THR A 317 -18.56 6.06 31.70
N GLN A 318 -18.58 4.89 32.33
CA GLN A 318 -19.40 4.52 33.47
C GLN A 318 -18.55 3.85 34.53
N ILE A 319 -18.77 4.20 35.79
CA ILE A 319 -18.05 3.62 36.93
C ILE A 319 -19.06 3.09 37.92
N ASN A 320 -18.90 1.83 38.30
CA ASN A 320 -19.61 1.18 39.38
C ASN A 320 -18.61 0.73 40.42
N HIS A 321 -18.97 0.85 41.69
CA HIS A 321 -18.12 0.44 42.79
C HIS A 321 -18.96 -0.06 43.95
N THR A 322 -18.39 -0.90 44.80
CA THR A 322 -19.04 -1.31 46.05
C THR A 322 -19.12 -0.14 47.04
N TYR A 323 -19.82 -0.36 48.16
CA TYR A 323 -19.83 0.65 49.21
C TYR A 323 -18.45 0.78 49.84
N PRO A 324 -17.92 2.01 50.00
CA PRO A 324 -16.61 2.20 50.60
C PRO A 324 -16.58 1.79 52.07
N ASN A 325 -15.52 1.11 52.46
CA ASN A 325 -15.12 0.92 53.84
C ASN A 325 -14.05 1.96 54.23
N ILE A 326 -14.25 2.67 55.34
CA ILE A 326 -13.32 3.71 55.81
C ILE A 326 -12.77 3.32 57.17
N ASP A 327 -11.46 3.22 57.29
CA ASP A 327 -10.76 2.97 58.55
C ASP A 327 -9.81 4.11 58.89
N PHE A 328 -10.00 4.74 60.06
CA PHE A 328 -9.12 5.79 60.56
C PHE A 328 -8.18 5.27 61.63
N THR A 329 -6.90 5.58 61.49
CA THR A 329 -5.88 5.22 62.48
C THR A 329 -6.14 5.88 63.85
N ASN A 330 -6.79 7.05 63.88
CA ASN A 330 -7.15 7.75 65.11
C ASN A 330 -8.62 8.21 65.11
N THR A 331 -9.45 7.49 65.84
CA THR A 331 -10.88 7.83 66.04
C THR A 331 -11.13 8.70 67.28
N SER A 332 -10.08 9.10 68.00
CA SER A 332 -10.20 9.91 69.21
C SER A 332 -10.82 11.27 68.89
N GLY A 333 -11.96 11.58 69.51
CA GLY A 333 -12.65 12.87 69.33
C GLY A 333 -13.65 12.91 68.17
N ILE A 334 -13.69 11.90 67.29
CA ILE A 334 -14.66 11.82 66.18
C ILE A 334 -15.78 10.80 66.39
N LEU A 335 -15.75 9.96 67.43
CA LEU A 335 -16.73 8.87 67.60
C LEU A 335 -18.20 9.30 67.49
N ASN A 336 -18.54 10.52 67.94
CA ASN A 336 -19.92 11.03 67.90
C ASN A 336 -20.31 11.69 66.55
N ILE A 337 -19.35 11.87 65.65
CA ILE A 337 -19.50 12.50 64.33
C ILE A 337 -18.90 11.65 63.21
N PHE A 338 -18.55 10.39 63.52
CA PHE A 338 -17.89 9.48 62.59
C PHE A 338 -18.78 9.24 61.38
N ASP A 339 -20.06 8.95 61.61
CA ASP A 339 -21.06 8.76 60.56
C ASP A 339 -21.22 10.01 59.67
N ASP A 340 -21.13 11.22 60.25
CA ASP A 340 -21.22 12.47 59.50
C ASP A 340 -19.98 12.71 58.62
N ILE A 341 -18.78 12.36 59.11
CA ILE A 341 -17.53 12.44 58.35
C ILE A 341 -17.55 11.42 57.22
N THR A 342 -17.90 10.16 57.51
CA THR A 342 -18.01 9.11 56.50
C THR A 342 -19.03 9.48 55.43
N SER A 343 -20.19 10.01 55.81
CA SER A 343 -21.21 10.47 54.86
C SER A 343 -20.70 11.61 53.97
N ALA A 344 -19.94 12.56 54.53
CA ALA A 344 -19.34 13.65 53.76
C ALA A 344 -18.27 13.15 52.79
N ILE A 345 -17.46 12.16 53.19
CA ILE A 345 -16.51 11.51 52.29
C ILE A 345 -17.25 10.79 51.17
N VAL A 346 -18.23 9.94 51.48
CA VAL A 346 -19.02 9.23 50.45
C VAL A 346 -19.66 10.18 49.43
N ALA A 347 -20.15 11.34 49.87
CA ALA A 347 -20.77 12.33 48.98
C ALA A 347 -19.81 12.95 47.95
N ILE A 348 -18.51 12.99 48.21
CA ILE A 348 -17.50 13.55 47.30
C ILE A 348 -16.80 12.48 46.44
N LEU A 349 -17.01 11.19 46.73
CA LEU A 349 -16.30 10.11 46.05
C LEU A 349 -16.75 9.92 44.61
N ALA A 350 -18.04 9.97 44.32
CA ALA A 350 -18.56 9.73 42.97
C ALA A 350 -17.88 10.61 41.89
N PRO A 351 -17.83 11.96 42.01
CA PRO A 351 -17.13 12.80 41.03
C PRO A 351 -15.60 12.65 41.08
N LEU A 352 -15.02 12.19 42.19
CA LEU A 352 -13.58 11.94 42.29
C LEU A 352 -13.18 10.71 41.49
N PHE A 353 -13.97 9.63 41.54
CA PHE A 353 -13.72 8.42 40.76
C PHE A 353 -13.78 8.68 39.26
N GLU A 354 -14.77 9.44 38.82
CA GLU A 354 -14.91 9.80 37.41
C GLU A 354 -13.63 10.45 36.86
N ASN A 355 -13.13 11.48 37.54
CA ASN A 355 -11.89 12.14 37.12
C ASN A 355 -10.67 11.23 37.24
N LEU A 356 -10.57 10.46 38.33
CA LEU A 356 -9.44 9.54 38.54
C LEU A 356 -9.31 8.50 37.43
N PHE A 357 -10.41 7.87 37.03
CA PHE A 357 -10.38 6.86 35.98
C PHE A 357 -10.17 7.46 34.60
N ILE A 358 -10.71 8.65 34.33
CA ILE A 358 -10.38 9.40 33.11
C ILE A 358 -8.87 9.69 33.08
N ASP A 359 -8.27 10.14 34.18
CA ASP A 359 -6.82 10.40 34.26
C ASP A 359 -6.00 9.12 34.02
N ILE A 360 -6.41 7.97 34.57
CA ILE A 360 -5.75 6.68 34.31
C ILE A 360 -5.86 6.29 32.82
N LEU A 361 -7.04 6.42 32.23
CA LEU A 361 -7.27 6.10 30.82
C LEU A 361 -6.43 7.01 29.92
N GLU A 362 -6.42 8.32 30.16
CA GLU A 362 -5.72 9.31 29.34
C GLU A 362 -4.19 9.26 29.51
N GLN A 363 -3.69 9.00 30.73
CA GLN A 363 -2.25 9.07 31.01
C GLN A 363 -1.55 7.72 30.88
N ILE A 364 -2.26 6.60 30.93
CA ILE A 364 -1.65 5.25 30.90
C ILE A 364 -2.19 4.44 29.72
N ILE A 365 -3.51 4.23 29.63
CA ILE A 365 -4.08 3.30 28.63
C ILE A 365 -3.95 3.85 27.21
N ILE A 366 -4.42 5.08 26.96
CA ILE A 366 -4.37 5.71 25.65
C ILE A 366 -2.93 5.76 25.10
N PRO A 367 -1.91 6.20 25.86
CA PRO A 367 -0.53 6.18 25.41
C PRO A 367 -0.04 4.79 25.00
N ILE A 368 -0.35 3.73 25.77
CA ILE A 368 0.09 2.37 25.43
C ILE A 368 -0.56 1.87 24.14
N VAL A 369 -1.88 2.07 23.99
CA VAL A 369 -2.61 1.68 22.77
C VAL A 369 -2.11 2.49 21.57
N SER A 370 -1.88 3.79 21.76
CA SER A 370 -1.32 4.68 20.75
C SER A 370 0.09 4.27 20.34
N ASP A 371 0.98 3.96 21.29
CA ASP A 371 2.36 3.55 21.01
C ASP A 371 2.42 2.21 20.25
N PHE A 372 1.57 1.25 20.61
CA PHE A 372 1.47 -0.01 19.86
C PHE A 372 1.09 0.21 18.39
N ILE A 373 0.27 1.22 18.11
CA ILE A 373 -0.20 1.54 16.76
C ILE A 373 0.74 2.52 16.03
N LYS A 374 1.48 3.38 16.74
CA LYS A 374 2.53 4.24 16.20
C LYS A 374 3.72 3.49 15.62
N ASP A 375 3.88 2.22 15.96
CA ASP A 375 4.86 1.33 15.35
C ASP A 375 4.39 0.73 14.00
N ILE A 376 3.13 0.97 13.59
CA ILE A 376 2.60 0.55 12.28
C ILE A 376 3.23 1.31 11.11
N PRO A 377 3.44 2.66 11.15
CA PRO A 377 4.21 3.38 10.15
C PRO A 377 5.50 2.68 9.71
N ILE A 378 5.54 2.24 8.46
CA ILE A 378 6.70 1.54 7.91
C ILE A 378 7.58 2.56 7.19
N THR A 379 8.77 2.83 7.72
CA THR A 379 9.83 3.47 6.95
C THR A 379 10.89 2.43 6.64
N LEU A 380 10.98 2.01 5.38
CA LEU A 380 11.88 0.96 4.95
C LEU A 380 12.80 1.46 3.84
N GLN A 381 14.09 1.23 4.02
CA GLN A 381 15.08 1.45 2.98
C GLN A 381 15.55 0.08 2.48
N LEU A 382 15.18 -0.28 1.26
CA LEU A 382 15.63 -1.50 0.61
C LEU A 382 16.85 -1.17 -0.24
N VAL A 383 17.98 -1.82 0.05
CA VAL A 383 19.15 -1.77 -0.83
C VAL A 383 18.99 -2.87 -1.89
N THR A 384 18.89 -2.50 -3.17
CA THR A 384 18.89 -3.47 -4.26
C THR A 384 20.27 -4.13 -4.38
N LEU A 385 20.27 -5.46 -4.48
CA LEU A 385 21.50 -6.28 -4.38
C LEU A 385 22.45 -6.12 -5.57
N ASP A 386 21.99 -5.55 -6.69
CA ASP A 386 22.71 -5.56 -7.97
C ASP A 386 23.45 -4.24 -8.29
N ASP A 387 23.04 -3.13 -7.70
CA ASP A 387 23.48 -1.76 -8.03
C ASP A 387 23.68 -0.85 -6.81
N GLY A 388 23.28 -1.28 -5.60
CA GLY A 388 23.44 -0.50 -4.37
C GLY A 388 22.48 0.69 -4.28
N GLU A 389 21.46 0.72 -5.14
CA GLU A 389 20.41 1.72 -5.11
C GLU A 389 19.48 1.50 -3.91
N THR A 390 18.95 2.59 -3.36
CA THR A 390 18.10 2.57 -2.16
C THR A 390 16.66 2.91 -2.52
N LEU A 391 15.79 1.90 -2.53
CA LEU A 391 14.35 2.13 -2.63
C LEU A 391 13.83 2.54 -1.26
N ASN A 392 13.21 3.71 -1.19
CA ASN A 392 12.62 4.21 0.04
C ASN A 392 11.11 3.98 -0.01
N ILE A 393 10.59 3.32 1.03
CA ILE A 393 9.19 3.05 1.22
C ILE A 393 8.77 3.75 2.51
N ARG A 394 7.75 4.59 2.43
CA ARG A 394 7.07 5.16 3.59
C ARG A 394 5.61 4.77 3.54
N ALA A 395 5.12 4.04 4.53
CA ALA A 395 3.71 3.69 4.67
C ALA A 395 3.17 4.33 5.94
N LEU A 396 2.09 5.10 5.84
CA LEU A 396 1.45 5.76 6.97
C LEU A 396 -0.04 5.40 7.04
N PRO A 397 -0.65 5.31 8.23
CA PRO A 397 -2.09 5.17 8.39
C PRO A 397 -2.86 6.21 7.57
N PHE A 398 -3.82 5.76 6.78
CA PHE A 398 -4.66 6.60 5.94
C PHE A 398 -6.14 6.43 6.25
N PHE A 399 -6.57 5.19 6.50
CA PHE A 399 -7.96 4.85 6.77
C PHE A 399 -8.03 3.74 7.81
N LEU A 400 -9.05 3.81 8.66
CA LEU A 400 -9.32 2.81 9.69
C LEU A 400 -10.77 2.35 9.56
N ASP A 401 -10.97 1.05 9.72
CA ASP A 401 -12.29 0.42 9.76
C ASP A 401 -12.27 -0.67 10.83
N SER A 402 -13.35 -0.79 11.59
CA SER A 402 -13.52 -1.90 12.54
C SER A 402 -14.77 -2.68 12.19
N LYS A 403 -14.57 -3.97 11.90
CA LYS A 403 -15.61 -4.94 11.53
C LYS A 403 -15.16 -6.33 11.93
N GLU A 404 -16.13 -7.22 12.19
CA GLU A 404 -15.85 -8.65 12.44
C GLU A 404 -14.82 -8.88 13.56
N ASN A 405 -14.94 -8.14 14.67
CA ASN A 405 -14.04 -8.21 15.83
C ASN A 405 -12.56 -7.97 15.48
N GLY A 406 -12.30 -7.04 14.57
CA GLY A 406 -10.94 -6.64 14.22
C GLY A 406 -10.90 -5.22 13.69
N VAL A 407 -9.75 -4.59 13.85
CA VAL A 407 -9.43 -3.27 13.34
C VAL A 407 -8.51 -3.43 12.13
N SER A 408 -8.93 -2.86 11.02
CA SER A 408 -8.17 -2.78 9.78
C SER A 408 -7.68 -1.33 9.60
N VAL A 409 -6.41 -1.19 9.28
CA VAL A 409 -5.76 0.09 8.98
C VAL A 409 -5.14 -0.01 7.59
N ASP A 410 -5.65 0.80 6.66
CA ASP A 410 -5.04 0.93 5.33
C ASP A 410 -3.92 1.96 5.39
N LEU A 411 -2.80 1.62 4.75
CA LEU A 411 -1.59 2.44 4.75
C LEU A 411 -1.40 3.11 3.39
N GLY A 412 -1.45 4.43 3.40
CA GLY A 412 -0.98 5.26 2.30
C GLY A 412 0.52 5.01 2.10
N THR A 413 0.87 4.41 0.97
CA THR A 413 2.23 3.99 0.66
C THR A 413 2.84 4.96 -0.34
N ARG A 414 3.99 5.50 0.04
CA ARG A 414 4.84 6.31 -0.82
C ARG A 414 6.07 5.50 -1.16
N ILE A 415 6.18 5.14 -2.44
CA ILE A 415 7.40 4.56 -3.00
C ILE A 415 7.99 5.59 -3.95
N TRP A 416 9.24 5.97 -3.71
CA TRP A 416 9.98 6.78 -4.66
C TRP A 416 11.30 6.11 -5.00
N ALA A 417 11.64 6.18 -6.29
CA ALA A 417 12.93 5.73 -6.77
C ALA A 417 14.05 6.57 -6.11
N PRO A 418 15.22 5.98 -5.85
CA PRO A 418 16.39 6.75 -5.43
C PRO A 418 16.73 7.83 -6.46
N GLU A 419 17.38 8.90 -6.01
CA GLU A 419 18.01 9.84 -6.94
C GLU A 419 18.95 9.04 -7.86
N PRO A 420 18.73 9.06 -9.19
CA PRO A 420 19.54 8.28 -10.10
C PRO A 420 21.00 8.75 -10.04
N PRO A 421 22.00 7.86 -10.17
CA PRO A 421 23.40 8.25 -10.21
C PRO A 421 23.68 9.30 -11.28
N GLU A 422 24.69 10.15 -11.04
CA GLU A 422 25.09 11.21 -11.97
C GLU A 422 25.34 10.65 -13.39
N GLY A 423 24.57 11.12 -14.38
CA GLY A 423 24.67 10.69 -15.77
C GLY A 423 23.64 9.64 -16.22
N ILE A 424 22.79 9.15 -15.33
CA ILE A 424 21.59 8.37 -15.69
C ILE A 424 20.45 9.36 -16.01
N PRO A 425 19.80 9.26 -17.19
CA PRO A 425 18.75 10.20 -17.58
C PRO A 425 17.55 10.18 -16.63
N GLY A 426 16.96 11.35 -16.40
CA GLY A 426 15.79 11.50 -15.55
C GLY A 426 14.54 10.89 -16.19
N ALA A 427 13.61 10.39 -15.37
CA ALA A 427 12.30 9.94 -15.81
C ALA A 427 11.20 10.95 -15.45
N LEU A 428 10.16 11.02 -16.29
CA LEU A 428 8.88 11.67 -15.93
C LEU A 428 8.18 10.97 -14.75
N GLY A 429 8.67 9.79 -14.36
CA GLY A 429 8.28 9.00 -13.20
C GLY A 429 7.68 7.67 -13.63
N SER A 430 7.07 6.95 -12.68
CA SER A 430 6.55 5.60 -12.86
C SER A 430 5.12 5.55 -12.38
N LEU A 431 4.20 5.13 -13.24
CA LEU A 431 2.80 4.93 -12.88
C LEU A 431 2.63 3.57 -12.20
N TYR A 432 2.25 3.58 -10.94
CA TYR A 432 1.62 2.45 -10.28
C TYR A 432 0.11 2.51 -10.56
N VAL A 433 -0.51 1.36 -10.84
CA VAL A 433 -1.96 1.24 -11.02
C VAL A 433 -2.50 0.51 -9.82
N GLU A 434 -3.35 1.16 -9.03
CA GLU A 434 -3.96 0.59 -7.84
C GLU A 434 -4.71 -0.72 -8.17
N GLY A 435 -4.38 -1.77 -7.42
CA GLY A 435 -5.29 -2.89 -7.19
C GLY A 435 -6.24 -2.56 -6.04
N GLU A 436 -7.35 -3.27 -5.93
CA GLU A 436 -8.14 -3.23 -4.69
C GLU A 436 -7.26 -3.80 -3.56
N THR A 437 -7.03 -3.01 -2.51
CA THR A 437 -6.32 -3.50 -1.34
C THR A 437 -7.18 -4.61 -0.70
N PRO A 438 -6.68 -5.85 -0.57
CA PRO A 438 -7.47 -6.95 -0.08
C PRO A 438 -7.87 -6.68 1.37
N THR A 439 -9.16 -6.55 1.63
CA THR A 439 -9.68 -6.54 2.99
C THR A 439 -9.49 -7.93 3.58
N MET A 440 -8.69 -8.03 4.65
CA MET A 440 -8.48 -9.30 5.34
C MET A 440 -9.67 -9.58 6.26
N GLY A 441 -10.22 -10.80 6.22
CA GLY A 441 -11.19 -11.26 7.23
C GLY A 441 -10.49 -11.71 8.52
N ALA A 442 -11.25 -12.28 9.47
CA ALA A 442 -10.69 -12.75 10.76
C ALA A 442 -9.89 -14.08 10.69
N THR A 443 -9.91 -14.77 9.55
CA THR A 443 -9.29 -16.09 9.37
C THR A 443 -8.45 -16.17 8.10
N THR A 444 -7.44 -17.03 8.12
CA THR A 444 -6.67 -17.42 6.93
C THR A 444 -7.57 -18.09 5.87
N PRO A 445 -7.10 -18.25 4.61
CA PRO A 445 -7.87 -18.97 3.59
C PRO A 445 -8.26 -20.40 3.97
N ASP A 446 -7.51 -21.05 4.86
CA ASP A 446 -7.80 -22.38 5.39
C ASP A 446 -8.77 -22.37 6.59
N GLY A 447 -9.21 -21.19 7.04
CA GLY A 447 -10.18 -21.00 8.12
C GLY A 447 -9.58 -20.87 9.52
N GLU A 448 -8.26 -20.82 9.65
CA GLU A 448 -7.59 -20.66 10.95
C GLU A 448 -7.58 -19.18 11.39
N PRO A 449 -7.90 -18.85 12.65
CA PRO A 449 -7.81 -17.48 13.16
C PRO A 449 -6.36 -17.00 13.19
N PHE A 450 -6.15 -15.71 12.93
CA PHE A 450 -4.85 -15.06 13.06
C PHE A 450 -4.96 -13.80 13.92
N HIS A 451 -3.87 -13.42 14.59
CA HIS A 451 -3.87 -12.23 15.47
C HIS A 451 -3.54 -10.95 14.70
N PHE A 452 -2.59 -11.05 13.76
CA PHE A 452 -2.17 -9.95 12.88
C PHE A 452 -2.00 -10.43 11.45
N GLY A 453 -2.41 -9.62 10.48
CA GLY A 453 -2.26 -9.86 9.05
C GLY A 453 -1.84 -8.58 8.32
N ALA A 454 -1.11 -8.74 7.22
CA ALA A 454 -0.77 -7.67 6.29
C ALA A 454 -1.02 -8.14 4.85
N SER A 455 -1.62 -7.29 4.02
CA SER A 455 -1.79 -7.52 2.59
C SER A 455 -1.09 -6.41 1.80
N ILE A 456 -0.56 -6.78 0.64
CA ILE A 456 0.03 -5.84 -0.33
C ILE A 456 -0.62 -6.12 -1.68
N SER A 457 -1.08 -5.09 -2.38
CA SER A 457 -1.63 -5.20 -3.75
C SER A 457 -0.74 -4.55 -4.80
#